data_AF-A0A131Z040-F1
#
_entry.id   AF-A0A131Z040-F1
#
_cell.length_a   1.000
_cell.length_b   1.000
_cell.length_c   1.000
_cell.angle_alpha   90.00
_cell.angle_beta   90.00
_cell.angle_gamma   90.00
#
_symmetry.space_group_name_H-M   'P 1'
#
loop_
_entity.id
_entity.type
_entity.pdbx_description
1 polymer ?
#
loop_
_entity_poly.entity_id
_entity_poly.type
_entity_poly.pdbx_seq_one_letter_code
_entity_poly.pdbx_strand_id
1 'polypeptide(L)'
;MRTAMLRIMSLIYMNKQLHIAVYVLFVAKLTHEMGSMLTRPVSIFEMKRFMNTSERMWVVRTTNPANVSCLYDVKRLINREFIIYNRTFSVGRRRFSVPLRGVFDVGEPDRMIAATLDRHPYSVERLLYANWNYSCGVVRVVALNRVQTTTSPSPAVIRSAQ
;
A
#
# COMPACT_ATOMS: atom_id res chain seq x y z
N MET A 1 -13.30 71.83 9.60
CA MET A 1 -12.04 71.05 9.41
C MET A 1 -11.97 69.77 10.24
N ARG A 2 -12.35 69.75 11.54
CA ARG A 2 -12.31 68.54 12.40
C ARG A 2 -13.18 67.35 11.92
N THR A 3 -14.38 67.61 11.42
CA THR A 3 -15.31 66.57 10.93
C THR A 3 -14.86 65.88 9.64
N ALA A 4 -14.13 66.59 8.77
CA ALA A 4 -13.56 66.02 7.55
C ALA A 4 -12.38 65.08 7.87
N MET A 5 -11.52 65.45 8.84
CA MET A 5 -10.40 64.61 9.29
C MET A 5 -10.87 63.30 9.92
N LEU A 6 -11.92 63.34 10.76
CA LEU A 6 -12.49 62.14 11.40
C LEU A 6 -13.05 61.14 10.37
N ARG A 7 -13.69 61.63 9.31
CA ARG A 7 -14.19 60.78 8.22
C ARG A 7 -13.05 60.13 7.43
N ILE A 8 -11.99 60.88 7.13
CA ILE A 8 -10.81 60.37 6.42
C ILE A 8 -10.07 59.31 7.25
N MET A 9 -9.89 59.53 8.56
CA MET A 9 -9.28 58.53 9.45
C MET A 9 -10.11 57.26 9.56
N SER A 10 -11.45 57.38 9.65
CA SER A 10 -12.37 56.23 9.64
C SER A 10 -12.30 55.43 8.33
N LEU A 11 -12.21 56.10 7.18
CA LEU A 11 -12.05 55.48 5.86
C LEU A 11 -10.71 54.76 5.71
N ILE A 12 -9.62 55.38 6.18
CA ILE A 12 -8.27 54.76 6.18
C ILE A 12 -8.24 53.55 7.12
N TYR A 13 -8.90 53.62 8.28
CA TYR A 13 -8.99 52.53 9.24
C TYR A 13 -9.79 51.35 8.67
N MET A 14 -10.96 51.61 8.07
CA MET A 14 -11.77 50.56 7.43
C MET A 14 -11.06 49.90 6.24
N ASN A 15 -10.30 50.66 5.45
CA ASN A 15 -9.53 50.10 4.34
C ASN A 15 -8.38 49.20 4.84
N LYS A 16 -7.68 49.59 5.90
CA LYS A 16 -6.67 48.74 6.55
C LYS A 16 -7.27 47.44 7.10
N GLN A 17 -8.42 47.51 7.75
CA GLN A 17 -9.11 46.33 8.27
C GLN A 17 -9.57 45.40 7.13
N LEU A 18 -10.05 45.95 6.02
CA LEU A 18 -10.43 45.19 4.84
C LEU A 18 -9.23 44.45 4.22
N HIS A 19 -8.09 45.12 4.08
CA HIS A 19 -6.86 44.49 3.58
C HIS A 19 -6.35 43.37 4.49
N ILE A 20 -6.40 43.58 5.81
CA ILE A 20 -6.01 42.55 6.79
C ILE A 20 -6.94 41.33 6.67
N ALA A 21 -8.26 41.54 6.60
CA ALA A 21 -9.22 40.45 6.47
C ALA A 21 -9.02 39.64 5.18
N VAL A 22 -8.80 40.31 4.04
CA VAL A 22 -8.52 39.66 2.76
C VAL A 22 -7.22 38.86 2.81
N TYR A 23 -6.17 39.41 3.44
CA TYR A 23 -4.90 38.71 3.60
C TYR A 23 -5.05 37.46 4.48
N VAL A 24 -5.76 37.56 5.61
CA VAL A 24 -6.06 36.42 6.49
C VAL A 24 -6.83 35.33 5.74
N LEU A 25 -7.85 35.70 4.96
CA LEU A 25 -8.64 34.75 4.15
C LEU A 25 -7.79 34.08 3.05
N PHE A 26 -6.90 34.84 2.42
CA PHE A 26 -5.98 34.31 1.40
C PHE A 26 -4.99 33.31 2.00
N VAL A 27 -4.41 33.62 3.17
CA VAL A 27 -3.50 32.72 3.90
C VAL A 27 -4.26 31.49 4.42
N ALA A 28 -5.49 31.64 4.92
CA ALA A 28 -6.33 30.51 5.33
C ALA A 28 -6.64 29.57 4.16
N LYS A 29 -6.92 30.12 2.97
CA LYS A 29 -7.15 29.33 1.76
C LYS A 29 -5.88 28.61 1.29
N LEU A 30 -4.74 29.29 1.27
CA LEU A 30 -3.45 28.69 0.93
C LEU A 30 -3.06 27.56 1.90
N THR A 31 -3.24 27.77 3.20
CA THR A 31 -2.94 26.77 4.23
C THR A 31 -3.89 25.57 4.17
N HIS A 32 -5.17 25.76 3.82
CA HIS A 32 -6.12 24.68 3.58
C HIS A 32 -5.76 23.84 2.34
N GLU A 33 -5.42 24.48 1.23
CA GLU A 33 -5.01 23.81 -0.01
C GLU A 33 -3.69 23.03 0.17
N MET A 34 -2.69 23.64 0.81
CA MET A 34 -1.39 23.00 1.09
C MET A 34 -1.49 21.91 2.17
N GLY A 35 -2.40 22.06 3.14
CA GLY A 35 -2.67 21.08 4.18
C GLY A 35 -3.26 19.77 3.64
N SER A 36 -3.98 19.81 2.50
CA SER A 36 -4.56 18.60 1.89
C SER A 36 -3.53 17.74 1.14
N MET A 37 -2.41 18.34 0.68
CA MET A 37 -1.37 17.64 -0.08
C MET A 37 -0.29 16.99 0.82
N LEU A 38 -0.06 17.52 2.03
CA LEU A 38 1.02 17.05 2.90
C LEU A 38 0.63 15.94 3.90
N THR A 39 -0.63 15.54 3.95
CA THR A 39 -1.11 14.50 4.86
C THR A 39 -1.74 13.33 4.12
N ARG A 40 -1.05 12.77 3.12
CA ARG A 40 -1.26 11.35 2.86
C ARG A 40 -0.43 10.62 3.91
N PRO A 41 -1.01 10.13 5.03
CA PRO A 41 -0.25 9.28 5.93
C PRO A 41 0.35 8.18 5.06
N VAL A 42 1.65 7.97 5.20
CA VAL A 42 2.30 6.77 4.66
C VAL A 42 1.53 5.61 5.27
N SER A 43 0.58 5.05 4.53
CA SER A 43 -0.22 3.95 5.02
C SER A 43 0.73 2.77 5.07
N ILE A 44 1.20 2.46 6.28
CA ILE A 44 2.01 1.29 6.53
C ILE A 44 1.08 0.10 6.35
N PHE A 45 1.15 -0.54 5.18
CA PHE A 45 0.37 -1.74 4.91
C PHE A 45 0.98 -2.91 5.66
N GLU A 46 0.13 -3.71 6.32
CA GLU A 46 0.59 -4.88 7.06
C GLU A 46 0.35 -6.16 6.25
N MET A 47 1.43 -6.79 5.78
CA MET A 47 1.38 -8.06 5.06
C MET A 47 0.69 -9.16 5.88
N LYS A 48 0.93 -9.17 7.19
CA LYS A 48 0.25 -10.10 8.11
C LYS A 48 -1.27 -9.92 8.09
N ARG A 49 -1.74 -8.66 8.16
CA ARG A 49 -3.18 -8.36 8.13
C ARG A 49 -3.79 -8.72 6.77
N PHE A 50 -3.07 -8.45 5.69
CA PHE A 50 -3.45 -8.82 4.34
C PHE A 50 -3.65 -10.33 4.15
N MET A 51 -2.71 -11.12 4.68
CA MET A 51 -2.76 -12.58 4.56
C MET A 51 -3.71 -13.24 5.56
N ASN A 52 -4.24 -12.49 6.54
CA ASN A 52 -5.13 -13.01 7.58
C ASN A 52 -6.60 -13.06 7.15
N THR A 53 -6.90 -13.79 6.08
CA THR A 53 -8.26 -14.07 5.63
C THR A 53 -8.56 -15.56 5.66
N SER A 54 -9.83 -15.95 5.75
CA SER A 54 -10.31 -17.32 5.52
C SER A 54 -10.62 -17.60 4.05
N GLU A 55 -10.74 -16.54 3.25
CA GLU A 55 -11.03 -16.60 1.81
C GLU A 55 -9.80 -16.99 0.99
N ARG A 56 -10.03 -17.32 -0.29
CA ARG A 56 -8.93 -17.61 -1.21
C ARG A 56 -8.33 -16.31 -1.70
N MET A 57 -7.01 -16.18 -1.63
CA MET A 57 -6.28 -15.03 -2.15
C MET A 57 -5.88 -15.29 -3.60
N TRP A 58 -6.70 -14.85 -4.54
CA TRP A 58 -6.50 -15.05 -5.97
C TRP A 58 -5.55 -14.04 -6.58
N VAL A 59 -4.63 -14.51 -7.41
CA VAL A 59 -3.88 -13.63 -8.32
C VAL A 59 -4.74 -13.32 -9.52
N VAL A 60 -5.21 -12.07 -9.60
CA VAL A 60 -6.07 -11.60 -10.69
C VAL A 60 -5.24 -11.07 -11.85
N ARG A 61 -4.09 -10.44 -11.56
CA ARG A 61 -3.17 -9.89 -12.56
C ARG A 61 -1.74 -10.04 -12.09
N THR A 62 -0.83 -10.35 -13.01
CA THR A 62 0.61 -10.38 -12.73
C THR A 62 1.43 -9.89 -13.90
N THR A 63 2.58 -9.28 -13.62
CA THR A 63 3.62 -8.98 -14.63
C THR A 63 4.62 -10.12 -14.81
N ASN A 64 4.46 -11.25 -14.11
CA ASN A 64 5.29 -12.42 -14.30
C ASN A 64 5.05 -13.02 -15.70
N PRO A 65 6.08 -13.20 -16.54
CA PRO A 65 5.92 -13.79 -17.87
C PRO A 65 5.66 -15.32 -17.83
N ALA A 66 5.74 -15.96 -16.67
CA ALA A 66 5.49 -17.39 -16.53
C ALA A 66 4.06 -17.75 -16.93
N ASN A 67 3.91 -18.84 -17.70
CA ASN A 67 2.61 -19.37 -18.13
C ASN A 67 1.92 -20.15 -16.99
N VAL A 68 1.55 -19.43 -15.93
CA VAL A 68 0.88 -19.95 -14.74
C VAL A 68 -0.52 -19.37 -14.68
N SER A 69 -1.53 -20.23 -14.51
CA SER A 69 -2.93 -19.82 -14.41
C SER A 69 -3.55 -20.27 -13.08
N CYS A 70 -4.69 -19.65 -12.74
CA CYS A 70 -5.48 -19.99 -11.56
C CYS A 70 -4.65 -20.03 -10.25
N LEU A 71 -3.72 -19.08 -10.09
CA LEU A 71 -2.89 -19.00 -8.90
C LEU A 71 -3.70 -18.43 -7.75
N TYR A 72 -3.74 -19.14 -6.63
CA TYR A 72 -4.30 -18.63 -5.38
C TYR A 72 -3.62 -19.22 -4.15
N ASP A 73 -3.68 -18.48 -3.05
CA ASP A 73 -3.18 -18.90 -1.75
C ASP A 73 -4.34 -19.15 -0.78
N VAL A 74 -4.21 -20.19 0.06
CA VAL A 74 -5.17 -20.50 1.13
C VAL A 74 -4.44 -20.61 2.46
N LYS A 75 -4.80 -19.74 3.40
CA LYS A 75 -4.29 -19.77 4.78
C LYS A 75 -4.63 -21.10 5.45
N ARG A 76 -3.64 -21.70 6.12
CA ARG A 76 -3.83 -22.87 7.00
C ARG A 76 -3.71 -22.48 8.45
N LEU A 77 -2.64 -21.76 8.79
CA LEU A 77 -2.33 -21.31 10.14
C LEU A 77 -1.64 -19.95 10.04
N ILE A 78 -1.92 -19.04 10.97
CA ILE A 78 -1.20 -17.77 11.09
C ILE A 78 -0.99 -17.45 12.56
N ASN A 79 0.16 -16.90 12.90
CA ASN A 79 0.42 -16.35 14.23
C ASN A 79 1.16 -15.01 14.10
N ARG A 80 1.85 -14.58 15.16
CA ARG A 80 2.55 -13.30 15.18
C ARG A 80 3.76 -13.25 14.24
N GLU A 81 4.43 -14.37 14.03
CA GLU A 81 5.72 -14.43 13.32
C GLU A 81 5.58 -15.00 11.90
N PHE A 82 4.63 -15.92 11.69
CA PHE A 82 4.53 -16.63 10.43
C PHE A 82 3.11 -17.01 10.03
N ILE A 83 2.98 -17.37 8.76
CA ILE A 83 1.82 -18.01 8.14
C ILE A 83 2.25 -19.32 7.48
N ILE A 84 1.40 -20.34 7.58
CA ILE A 84 1.43 -21.53 6.72
C ILE A 84 0.24 -21.44 5.78
N TYR A 85 0.49 -21.62 4.49
CA TYR A 85 -0.54 -21.54 3.46
C TYR A 85 -0.25 -22.50 2.31
N ASN A 86 -1.28 -22.86 1.56
CA ASN A 86 -1.14 -23.65 0.33
C ASN A 86 -1.24 -22.72 -0.87
N ARG A 87 -0.21 -22.69 -1.70
CA ARG A 87 -0.24 -22.03 -3.01
C ARG A 87 -0.61 -23.03 -4.07
N THR A 88 -1.77 -22.83 -4.70
CA THR A 88 -2.25 -23.66 -5.80
C THR A 88 -2.15 -22.90 -7.10
N PHE A 89 -1.72 -23.57 -8.17
CA PHE A 89 -1.62 -22.99 -9.50
C PHE A 89 -1.67 -24.09 -10.56
N SER A 90 -1.91 -23.70 -11.81
CA SER A 90 -1.91 -24.61 -12.95
C SER A 90 -0.82 -24.24 -13.95
N VAL A 91 -0.16 -25.26 -14.51
CA VAL A 91 0.79 -25.14 -15.61
C VAL A 91 0.35 -26.12 -16.69
N GLY A 92 -0.06 -25.60 -17.84
CA GLY A 92 -0.74 -26.38 -18.87
C GLY A 92 -2.02 -27.03 -18.31
N ARG A 93 -2.11 -28.36 -18.39
CA ARG A 93 -3.26 -29.14 -17.88
C ARG A 93 -3.06 -29.69 -16.46
N ARG A 94 -1.91 -29.42 -15.83
CA ARG A 94 -1.57 -29.97 -14.51
C ARG A 94 -1.78 -28.91 -13.43
N ARG A 95 -2.40 -29.33 -12.33
CA ARG A 95 -2.62 -28.51 -11.14
C ARG A 95 -1.62 -28.93 -10.06
N PHE A 96 -0.99 -27.94 -9.45
CA PHE A 96 -0.02 -28.11 -8.37
C PHE A 96 -0.52 -27.38 -7.13
N SER A 97 -0.29 -27.96 -5.95
CA SER A 97 -0.55 -27.31 -4.67
C SER A 97 0.65 -27.53 -3.78
N VAL A 98 1.35 -26.45 -3.45
CA VAL A 98 2.59 -26.50 -2.65
C VAL A 98 2.34 -25.85 -1.29
N PRO A 99 2.65 -26.53 -0.18
CA PRO A 99 2.59 -25.92 1.14
C PRO A 99 3.81 -25.02 1.36
N LEU A 100 3.56 -23.83 1.88
CA LEU A 100 4.56 -22.79 2.04
C LEU A 100 4.48 -22.17 3.44
N ARG A 101 5.62 -21.63 3.86
CA ARG A 101 5.76 -20.84 5.08
C ARG A 101 6.11 -19.40 4.70
N GLY A 102 5.33 -18.45 5.16
CA GLY A 102 5.65 -17.03 5.11
C GLY A 102 6.11 -16.54 6.47
N VAL A 103 7.28 -15.92 6.56
CA VAL A 103 7.77 -15.28 7.79
C VAL A 103 7.60 -13.77 7.66
N PHE A 104 6.90 -13.16 8.60
CA PHE A 104 6.67 -11.71 8.64
C PHE A 104 7.89 -11.00 9.22
N ASP A 105 8.25 -9.87 8.61
CA ASP A 105 9.32 -9.03 9.13
C ASP A 105 8.78 -8.09 10.21
N VAL A 106 9.44 -8.05 11.38
CA VAL A 106 9.01 -7.20 12.51
C VAL A 106 9.39 -5.73 12.27
N GLY A 107 10.48 -5.47 11.54
CA GLY A 107 10.92 -4.12 11.19
C GLY A 107 10.26 -3.58 9.93
N GLU A 108 9.83 -4.46 9.02
CA GLU A 108 9.16 -4.12 7.76
C GLU A 108 7.77 -4.79 7.68
N PRO A 109 6.71 -4.19 8.25
CA PRO A 109 5.40 -4.85 8.38
C PRO A 109 4.72 -5.17 7.04
N ASP A 110 5.13 -4.52 5.95
CA ASP A 110 4.69 -4.79 4.57
C ASP A 110 5.42 -5.98 3.94
N ARG A 111 6.41 -6.56 4.60
CA ARG A 111 7.32 -7.56 4.05
C ARG A 111 7.11 -8.95 4.65
N MET A 112 7.20 -9.95 3.78
CA MET A 112 7.21 -11.37 4.15
C MET A 112 8.23 -12.14 3.32
N ILE A 113 8.94 -13.07 3.94
CA ILE A 113 9.80 -14.03 3.25
C ILE A 113 9.03 -15.33 3.08
N ALA A 114 8.78 -15.73 1.83
CA ALA A 114 8.18 -17.02 1.52
C ALA A 114 9.27 -18.08 1.37
N ALA A 115 9.06 -19.20 2.04
CA ALA A 115 9.92 -20.36 2.11
C ALA A 115 9.09 -21.64 1.92
N THR A 116 9.77 -22.72 1.56
CA THR A 116 9.24 -24.07 1.70
C THR A 116 9.11 -24.45 3.19
N LEU A 117 8.41 -25.54 3.50
CA LEU A 117 8.18 -25.95 4.89
C LEU A 117 9.47 -26.32 5.65
N ASP A 118 10.48 -26.82 4.95
CA ASP A 118 11.85 -27.07 5.42
C ASP A 118 12.70 -25.79 5.52
N ARG A 119 12.06 -24.61 5.42
CA ARG A 119 12.64 -23.27 5.64
C ARG A 119 13.65 -22.82 4.58
N HIS A 120 13.67 -23.41 3.39
CA HIS A 120 14.45 -22.86 2.28
C HIS A 120 13.72 -21.65 1.68
N PRO A 121 14.28 -20.43 1.79
CA PRO A 121 13.65 -19.22 1.28
C PRO A 121 13.67 -19.24 -0.25
N TYR A 122 12.57 -18.86 -0.89
CA TYR A 122 12.50 -18.82 -2.36
C TYR A 122 11.98 -17.49 -2.91
N SER A 123 11.28 -16.66 -2.11
CA SER A 123 10.94 -15.30 -2.53
C SER A 123 10.74 -14.32 -1.37
N VAL A 124 10.97 -13.04 -1.63
CA VAL A 124 10.54 -11.92 -0.78
C VAL A 124 9.29 -11.30 -1.38
N GLU A 125 8.24 -11.17 -0.58
CA GLU A 125 6.96 -10.56 -0.96
C GLU A 125 6.78 -9.25 -0.17
N ARG A 126 6.57 -8.11 -0.86
CA ARG A 126 6.28 -6.80 -0.26
C ARG A 126 4.92 -6.27 -0.69
N LEU A 127 4.11 -5.81 0.25
CA LEU A 127 2.78 -5.25 0.03
C LEU A 127 2.89 -3.77 -0.33
N LEU A 128 2.77 -3.45 -1.61
CA LEU A 128 2.87 -2.07 -2.11
C LEU A 128 1.59 -1.28 -1.92
N TYR A 129 0.45 -1.97 -1.86
CA TYR A 129 -0.87 -1.38 -1.71
C TYR A 129 -1.84 -2.39 -1.11
N ALA A 130 -2.73 -1.94 -0.23
CA ALA A 130 -3.94 -2.66 0.14
C ALA A 130 -5.13 -1.70 0.22
N ASN A 131 -6.32 -2.20 -0.10
CA ASN A 131 -7.55 -1.48 0.18
C ASN A 131 -7.88 -1.47 1.69
N TRP A 132 -8.86 -0.67 2.10
CA TRP A 132 -9.18 -0.40 3.51
C TRP A 132 -9.53 -1.64 4.34
N ASN A 133 -10.13 -2.66 3.72
CA ASN A 133 -10.50 -3.93 4.37
C ASN A 133 -9.50 -5.06 4.11
N TYR A 134 -8.37 -4.78 3.45
CA TYR A 134 -7.37 -5.77 3.06
C TYR A 134 -7.88 -6.91 2.15
N SER A 135 -9.04 -6.74 1.51
CA SER A 135 -9.56 -7.73 0.56
C SER A 135 -8.85 -7.68 -0.80
N CYS A 136 -8.13 -6.61 -1.13
CA CYS A 136 -7.36 -6.51 -2.37
C CYS A 136 -6.05 -5.75 -2.16
N GLY A 137 -4.97 -6.21 -2.80
CA GLY A 137 -3.66 -5.59 -2.66
C GLY A 137 -2.71 -5.88 -3.82
N VAL A 138 -1.67 -5.05 -3.93
CA VAL A 138 -0.59 -5.20 -4.91
C VAL A 138 0.66 -5.67 -4.18
N VAL A 139 1.15 -6.85 -4.53
CA VAL A 139 2.32 -7.47 -3.93
C VAL A 139 3.46 -7.51 -4.94
N ARG A 140 4.61 -6.95 -4.58
CA ARG A 140 5.86 -7.14 -5.30
C ARG A 140 6.51 -8.44 -4.85
N VAL A 141 6.88 -9.30 -5.79
CA VAL A 141 7.54 -10.57 -5.52
C VAL A 141 8.94 -10.55 -6.11
N VAL A 142 9.94 -10.87 -5.30
CA VAL A 142 11.34 -11.03 -5.73
C VAL A 142 11.76 -12.47 -5.46
N ALA A 143 12.01 -13.25 -6.50
CA ALA A 143 12.51 -14.62 -6.35
C ALA A 143 13.97 -14.60 -5.87
N LEU A 144 14.31 -15.47 -4.92
CA LEU A 144 15.64 -15.60 -4.35
C LEU A 144 16.50 -16.63 -5.10
N ASN A 145 15.87 -17.53 -5.88
CA ASN A 145 16.54 -18.58 -6.66
C ASN A 145 16.21 -18.46 -8.15
N ARG A 146 16.97 -17.62 -8.84
CA ARG A 146 17.45 -17.72 -10.23
C ARG A 146 18.55 -16.66 -10.34
N VAL A 147 19.67 -16.98 -10.97
CA VAL A 147 20.70 -16.02 -11.38
C VAL A 147 20.00 -14.73 -11.83
N GLN A 148 20.22 -13.64 -11.09
CA GLN A 148 19.75 -12.31 -11.48
C GLN A 148 20.50 -11.95 -12.77
N THR A 149 19.95 -12.32 -13.92
CA THR A 149 20.17 -11.50 -15.11
C THR A 149 19.50 -10.17 -14.81
N THR A 150 20.34 -9.20 -14.49
CA THR A 150 20.06 -7.80 -14.24
C THR A 150 19.32 -7.19 -15.42
N THR A 151 18.01 -7.41 -15.55
CA THR A 151 17.13 -6.70 -16.51
C THR A 151 15.63 -6.98 -16.34
N SER A 152 15.18 -8.02 -15.61
CA SER A 152 13.74 -8.29 -15.50
C SER A 152 13.08 -7.55 -14.32
N PRO A 153 12.01 -6.75 -14.54
CA PRO A 153 11.28 -6.11 -13.45
C PRO A 153 10.66 -7.17 -12.53
N SER A 154 10.78 -6.97 -11.21
CA SER A 154 10.18 -7.87 -10.23
C SER A 154 8.67 -7.99 -10.44
N PRO A 155 8.08 -9.20 -10.47
CA PRO A 155 6.65 -9.36 -10.66
C PRO A 155 5.83 -8.58 -9.63
N ALA A 156 4.91 -7.74 -10.12
CA ALA A 156 3.81 -7.22 -9.32
C ALA A 156 2.62 -8.16 -9.49
N VAL A 157 1.90 -8.40 -8.39
CA VAL A 157 0.81 -9.38 -8.32
C VAL A 157 -0.37 -8.71 -7.63
N ILE A 158 -1.48 -8.55 -8.35
CA ILE A 158 -2.74 -8.10 -7.75
C ILE A 158 -3.40 -9.33 -7.12
N ARG A 159 -3.56 -9.30 -5.79
CA ARG A 159 -4.22 -10.36 -5.03
C ARG A 159 -5.56 -9.87 -4.49
N SER A 160 -6.60 -10.68 -4.60
CA SER A 160 -7.93 -10.40 -4.03
C SER A 160 -8.43 -11.59 -3.21
N ALA A 161 -8.94 -11.32 -2.02
CA ALA A 161 -9.80 -12.21 -1.25
C ALA A 161 -11.19 -12.23 -1.91
N GLN A 162 -11.76 -13.43 -2.09
CA GLN A 162 -13.10 -13.69 -2.60
C GLN A 162 -13.69 -14.94 -1.94
#